data_AF-A0A1T4XUI6-F1
#
_entry.id   AF-A0A1T4XUI6-F1
#
_cell.length_a   1.000
_cell.length_b   1.000
_cell.length_c   1.000
_cell.angle_alpha   90.00
_cell.angle_beta   90.00
_cell.angle_gamma   90.00
#
_symmetry.space_group_name_H-M   'P 1'
#
loop_
_entity.id
_entity.type
_entity.pdbx_description
1 polymer ?
#
loop_
_entity_poly.entity_id
_entity_poly.type
_entity_poly.pdbx_seq_one_letter_code
_entity_poly.pdbx_strand_id
1 'polypeptide(L)'
;MKIALISCTSRKKSYKCQAKDLYSESSRFQLAFSFAKLIADKIFILSAKYGLIPENMIIEPYNETLKDKSTQERRAWAEMVLNELRKVSDLEHDEFIVLAGEVYHENLLPHMNHFWLPLKGKRQGEWIPELERLIKLEKESDKTKVLHMLFNSLPRLDWSIINSIPYKNGIYIMFEKGENYHGMDRIVRVGTHRGQDRLLQRLRDHFVKEDADGSIFRKNIGRAFLKMASDPYLQVWEIDMHNSENERNYGHLINEGLETELEAKISRYLRDNITFVCFPVDKEAERLRLEEGIIASLNRHSSFGPSSNWLGLHSPVPEIANSGLWNRQGLLGQPLSDEELERVVWLARFGNDSYRNNTGHRARVQRAKDSVRVAVEATGSQGKTADDVRQYIEKLLQEAKLRGEDYIDLVSGDIHKQMGMKNRMPQICRIMYEKMMPGDEVLHTTPSGYSSTIKIRYDLRNR
;
A
#
# COMPACT_ATOMS: atom_id res chain seq x y z
N MET A 1 6.12 3.25 -23.23
CA MET A 1 6.43 4.71 -23.13
C MET A 1 5.82 5.24 -21.83
N LYS A 2 6.46 6.23 -21.20
CA LYS A 2 5.96 6.91 -19.99
C LYS A 2 5.22 8.20 -20.38
N ILE A 3 3.99 8.35 -19.91
CA ILE A 3 3.10 9.46 -20.26
C ILE A 3 2.62 10.14 -18.98
N ALA A 4 2.93 11.43 -18.84
CA ALA A 4 2.38 12.24 -17.75
C ALA A 4 1.07 12.92 -18.17
N LEU A 5 0.04 12.77 -17.35
CA LEU A 5 -1.25 13.46 -17.48
C LEU A 5 -1.40 14.47 -16.35
N ILE A 6 -1.38 15.76 -16.69
CA ILE A 6 -1.39 16.85 -15.71
C ILE A 6 -2.74 17.56 -15.71
N SER A 7 -3.37 17.71 -14.54
CA SER A 7 -4.60 18.51 -14.44
C SER A 7 -4.37 19.99 -14.78
N CYS A 8 -5.27 20.58 -15.56
CA CYS A 8 -5.31 22.03 -15.77
C CYS A 8 -5.61 22.79 -14.46
N THR A 9 -5.34 24.10 -14.46
CA THR A 9 -5.53 24.97 -13.28
C THR A 9 -6.43 26.16 -13.57
N SER A 10 -7.10 26.69 -12.53
CA SER A 10 -7.92 27.89 -12.65
C SER A 10 -7.09 29.13 -12.97
N ARG A 11 -5.95 29.30 -12.28
CA ARG A 11 -4.93 30.32 -12.59
C ARG A 11 -4.36 30.07 -13.99
N LYS A 12 -4.50 31.07 -14.86
CA LYS A 12 -4.09 31.08 -16.26
C LYS A 12 -3.64 32.47 -16.65
N LYS A 13 -2.76 32.57 -17.66
CA LYS A 13 -2.51 33.85 -18.32
C LYS A 13 -3.78 34.36 -19.00
N SER A 14 -3.89 35.68 -19.16
CA SER A 14 -5.05 36.35 -19.76
C SER A 14 -5.04 36.39 -21.29
N TYR A 15 -4.02 35.82 -21.93
CA TYR A 15 -3.83 35.84 -23.38
C TYR A 15 -3.60 34.44 -23.95
N LYS A 16 -3.88 34.29 -25.25
CA LYS A 16 -3.67 33.06 -26.02
C LYS A 16 -2.18 32.72 -26.09
N CYS A 17 -1.82 31.52 -25.65
CA CYS A 17 -0.43 31.02 -25.68
C CYS A 17 -0.42 29.48 -25.64
N GLN A 18 0.77 28.87 -25.63
CA GLN A 18 0.91 27.41 -25.50
C GLN A 18 0.33 26.93 -24.16
N ALA A 19 -0.25 25.74 -24.12
CA ALA A 19 -0.93 25.21 -22.94
C ALA A 19 -0.01 25.18 -21.70
N LYS A 20 1.26 24.77 -21.84
CA LYS A 20 2.24 24.81 -20.75
C LYS A 20 2.47 26.22 -20.18
N ASP A 21 2.43 27.24 -21.04
CA ASP A 21 2.63 28.63 -20.66
C ASP A 21 1.35 29.24 -20.10
N LEU A 22 0.19 28.83 -20.60
CA LEU A 22 -1.10 29.31 -20.13
C LEU A 22 -1.28 28.99 -18.65
N TYR A 23 -1.00 27.76 -18.22
CA TYR A 23 -1.16 27.32 -16.83
C TYR A 23 0.03 27.64 -15.92
N SER A 24 1.09 28.29 -16.45
CA SER A 24 2.30 28.58 -15.66
C SER A 24 2.05 29.56 -14.51
N GLU A 25 0.92 30.27 -14.48
CA GLU A 25 0.50 31.12 -13.34
C GLU A 25 0.18 30.31 -12.07
N SER A 26 0.14 28.98 -12.15
CA SER A 26 -0.05 28.10 -11.00
C SER A 26 1.26 27.41 -10.62
N SER A 27 1.80 27.70 -9.42
CA SER A 27 2.97 27.01 -8.87
C SER A 27 2.78 25.48 -8.82
N ARG A 28 1.55 25.03 -8.53
CA ARG A 28 1.19 23.60 -8.56
C ARG A 28 1.34 23.00 -9.96
N PHE A 29 0.93 23.72 -11.00
CA PHE A 29 1.12 23.28 -12.38
C PHE A 29 2.58 23.27 -12.76
N GLN A 30 3.33 24.34 -12.44
CA GLN A 30 4.76 24.44 -12.73
C GLN A 30 5.54 23.25 -12.13
N LEU A 31 5.26 22.91 -10.86
CA LEU A 31 5.90 21.77 -10.20
C LEU A 31 5.46 20.43 -10.79
N ALA A 32 4.17 20.23 -11.08
CA ALA A 32 3.68 19.01 -11.72
C ALA A 32 4.31 18.82 -13.11
N PHE A 33 4.43 19.90 -13.87
CA PHE A 33 5.08 19.91 -15.18
C PHE A 33 6.59 19.66 -15.09
N SER A 34 7.26 20.29 -14.13
CA SER A 34 8.70 20.07 -13.88
C SER A 34 8.99 18.63 -13.49
N PHE A 35 8.16 18.05 -12.62
CA PHE A 35 8.25 16.64 -12.25
C PHE A 35 8.01 15.73 -13.46
N ALA A 36 6.94 15.98 -14.22
CA ALA A 36 6.65 15.22 -15.43
C ALA A 36 7.80 15.24 -16.46
N LYS A 37 8.49 16.39 -16.62
CA LYS A 37 9.66 16.51 -17.50
C LYS A 37 10.85 15.66 -17.09
N LEU A 38 10.96 15.26 -15.82
CA LEU A 38 12.04 14.41 -15.35
C LEU A 38 11.80 12.93 -15.64
N ILE A 39 10.53 12.50 -15.74
CA ILE A 39 10.18 11.08 -15.69
C ILE A 39 9.36 10.55 -16.88
N ALA A 40 8.80 11.43 -17.71
CA ALA A 40 7.90 11.05 -18.78
C ALA A 40 8.46 11.39 -20.16
N ASP A 41 8.24 10.49 -21.12
CA ASP A 41 8.59 10.68 -22.53
C ASP A 41 7.64 11.68 -23.20
N LYS A 42 6.36 11.67 -22.79
CA LYS A 42 5.32 12.59 -23.28
C LYS A 42 4.52 13.20 -22.14
N ILE A 43 4.08 14.44 -22.34
CA ILE A 43 3.27 15.18 -21.39
C ILE A 43 2.01 15.69 -22.07
N PHE A 44 0.87 15.40 -21.46
CA PHE A 44 -0.43 15.93 -21.86
C PHE A 44 -1.11 16.62 -20.68
N ILE A 45 -1.94 17.61 -20.99
CA ILE A 45 -2.71 18.37 -20.02
C ILE A 45 -4.18 17.95 -20.14
N LEU A 46 -4.78 17.58 -19.01
CA LEU A 46 -6.21 17.29 -18.89
C LEU A 46 -6.98 18.61 -18.66
N SER A 47 -7.56 19.12 -19.74
CA SER A 47 -8.39 20.32 -19.79
C SER A 47 -9.88 19.99 -19.62
N ALA A 48 -10.56 20.68 -18.70
CA ALA A 48 -12.02 20.56 -18.56
C ALA A 48 -12.80 20.92 -19.83
N LYS A 49 -12.29 21.87 -20.62
CA LYS A 49 -12.90 22.35 -21.87
C LYS A 49 -12.46 21.55 -23.08
N TYR A 50 -11.15 21.37 -23.23
CA TYR A 50 -10.55 20.81 -24.45
C TYR A 50 -10.23 19.31 -24.38
N GLY A 51 -10.42 18.66 -23.22
CA GLY A 51 -10.08 17.25 -23.05
C GLY A 51 -8.58 17.03 -22.89
N LEU A 52 -7.98 16.27 -23.81
CA LEU A 52 -6.55 15.98 -23.82
C LEU A 52 -5.85 16.95 -24.77
N ILE A 53 -4.90 17.74 -24.27
CA ILE A 53 -4.11 18.65 -25.11
C ILE A 53 -2.61 18.45 -24.90
N PRO A 54 -1.79 18.50 -25.97
CA PRO A 54 -0.33 18.47 -25.82
C PRO A 54 0.17 19.81 -25.24
N GLU A 55 1.34 19.77 -24.60
CA GLU A 55 1.92 20.91 -23.88
C GLU A 55 2.15 22.16 -24.75
N ASN A 56 2.32 22.00 -26.07
CA ASN A 56 2.61 23.05 -27.03
C ASN A 56 1.37 23.58 -27.79
N MET A 57 0.17 23.02 -27.54
CA MET A 57 -1.05 23.47 -28.19
C MET A 57 -1.39 24.91 -27.80
N ILE A 58 -1.65 25.77 -28.78
CA ILE A 58 -2.05 27.16 -28.52
C ILE A 58 -3.54 27.20 -28.15
N ILE A 59 -3.85 27.68 -26.95
CA ILE A 59 -5.22 27.75 -26.42
C ILE A 59 -5.54 29.12 -25.83
N GLU A 60 -6.81 29.49 -25.84
CA GLU A 60 -7.34 30.71 -25.21
C GLU A 60 -7.72 30.46 -23.73
N PRO A 61 -7.62 31.48 -22.86
CA PRO A 61 -8.08 31.38 -21.48
C PRO A 61 -9.57 31.05 -21.43
N TYR A 62 -9.95 30.22 -20.45
CA TYR A 62 -11.33 29.78 -20.26
C TYR A 62 -11.61 29.52 -18.77
N ASN A 63 -12.89 29.50 -18.42
CA ASN A 63 -13.38 29.23 -17.08
C ASN A 63 -14.35 28.05 -17.07
N GLU A 64 -13.80 26.83 -17.13
CA GLU A 64 -14.56 25.59 -17.01
C GLU A 64 -13.88 24.64 -16.03
N THR A 65 -14.69 23.83 -15.35
CA THR A 65 -14.23 22.83 -14.39
C THR A 65 -15.07 21.56 -14.52
N LEU A 66 -14.44 20.40 -14.34
CA LEU A 66 -15.17 19.12 -14.28
C LEU A 66 -15.95 18.94 -12.99
N LYS A 67 -15.65 19.72 -11.94
CA LYS A 67 -16.34 19.62 -10.65
C LYS A 67 -17.83 19.96 -10.73
N ASP A 68 -18.19 20.84 -11.65
CA ASP A 68 -19.57 21.33 -11.81
C ASP A 68 -20.36 20.47 -12.82
N LYS A 69 -19.69 19.55 -13.50
CA LYS A 69 -20.29 18.64 -14.48
C LYS A 69 -20.94 17.45 -13.77
N SER A 70 -22.09 17.01 -14.27
CA SER A 70 -22.77 15.78 -13.85
C SER A 70 -21.92 14.53 -14.14
N THR A 71 -22.27 13.41 -13.51
CA THR A 71 -21.60 12.11 -13.76
C THR A 71 -21.65 11.70 -15.23
N GLN A 72 -22.74 12.00 -15.95
CA GLN A 72 -22.87 11.68 -17.37
C GLN A 72 -21.94 12.54 -18.22
N GLU A 73 -21.85 13.84 -17.94
CA GLU A 73 -20.94 14.75 -18.62
C GLU A 73 -19.47 14.41 -18.37
N ARG A 74 -19.11 14.01 -17.13
CA ARG A 74 -17.75 13.57 -16.82
C ARG A 74 -17.38 12.27 -17.56
N ARG A 75 -18.32 11.36 -17.76
CA ARG A 75 -18.12 10.17 -18.60
C ARG A 75 -17.94 10.53 -20.07
N ALA A 76 -18.77 11.42 -20.60
CA ALA A 76 -18.62 11.89 -21.98
C ALA A 76 -17.27 12.58 -22.21
N TRP A 77 -16.84 13.42 -21.26
CA TRP A 77 -15.51 14.02 -21.27
C TRP A 77 -14.39 12.97 -21.25
N ALA A 78 -14.52 11.94 -20.42
CA ALA A 78 -13.54 10.87 -20.32
C ALA A 78 -13.44 10.04 -21.61
N GLU A 79 -14.56 9.72 -22.26
CA GLU A 79 -14.56 9.03 -23.57
C GLU A 79 -13.85 9.85 -24.64
N MET A 80 -14.07 11.16 -24.68
CA MET A 80 -13.35 12.06 -25.58
C MET A 80 -11.84 12.01 -25.31
N VAL A 81 -11.42 12.08 -24.05
CA VAL A 81 -10.00 11.99 -23.66
C VAL A 81 -9.38 10.64 -24.03
N LEU A 82 -10.09 9.54 -23.76
CA LEU A 82 -9.63 8.19 -24.11
C LEU A 82 -9.46 8.01 -25.61
N ASN A 83 -10.37 8.58 -26.41
CA ASN A 83 -10.26 8.54 -27.87
C ASN A 83 -9.03 9.30 -28.38
N GLU A 84 -8.67 10.44 -27.78
CA GLU A 84 -7.42 11.13 -28.12
C GLU A 84 -6.18 10.38 -27.61
N LEU A 85 -6.22 9.81 -26.40
CA LEU A 85 -5.11 9.03 -25.84
C LEU A 85 -4.78 7.81 -26.71
N ARG A 86 -5.80 7.07 -27.20
CA ARG A 86 -5.60 5.90 -28.07
C ARG A 86 -4.89 6.23 -29.39
N LYS A 87 -4.88 7.50 -29.82
CA LYS A 87 -4.15 7.93 -31.03
C LYS A 87 -2.66 8.14 -30.78
N VAL A 88 -2.25 8.31 -29.52
CA VAL A 88 -0.89 8.73 -29.16
C VAL A 88 -0.20 7.81 -28.16
N SER A 89 -0.91 6.82 -27.64
CA SER A 89 -0.47 5.88 -26.61
C SER A 89 -1.16 4.53 -26.72
N ASP A 90 -0.49 3.50 -26.21
CA ASP A 90 -1.05 2.19 -25.97
C ASP A 90 -1.55 2.11 -24.52
N LEU A 91 -2.87 2.14 -24.32
CA LEU A 91 -3.45 2.12 -22.97
C LEU A 91 -3.17 0.81 -22.20
N GLU A 92 -2.81 -0.26 -22.90
CA GLU A 92 -2.52 -1.57 -22.32
C GLU A 92 -1.05 -1.73 -21.93
N HIS A 93 -0.11 -1.08 -22.62
CA HIS A 93 1.33 -1.28 -22.43
C HIS A 93 2.10 -0.02 -22.01
N ASP A 94 1.56 1.19 -22.24
CA ASP A 94 2.19 2.42 -21.79
C ASP A 94 1.92 2.71 -20.30
N GLU A 95 2.85 3.42 -19.68
CA GLU A 95 2.84 3.78 -18.27
C GLU A 95 2.30 5.20 -18.07
N PHE A 96 1.23 5.34 -17.31
CA PHE A 96 0.57 6.63 -17.08
C PHE A 96 0.88 7.20 -15.69
N ILE A 97 1.53 8.37 -15.65
CA ILE A 97 1.72 9.14 -14.42
C ILE A 97 0.64 10.21 -14.33
N VAL A 98 -0.32 10.03 -13.42
CA VAL A 98 -1.51 10.87 -13.37
C VAL A 98 -1.40 11.89 -12.22
N LEU A 99 -1.07 13.13 -12.59
CA LEU A 99 -0.94 14.30 -11.72
C LEU A 99 -2.21 15.15 -11.76
N ALA A 100 -3.33 14.51 -11.41
CA ALA A 100 -4.65 15.09 -11.53
C ALA A 100 -5.56 14.71 -10.35
N GLY A 101 -6.58 15.54 -10.10
CA GLY A 101 -7.57 15.26 -9.06
C GLY A 101 -8.54 14.18 -9.52
N GLU A 102 -9.21 13.53 -8.57
CA GLU A 102 -10.06 12.35 -8.82
C GLU A 102 -11.05 12.53 -9.98
N VAL A 103 -11.74 13.66 -10.02
CA VAL A 103 -12.72 13.98 -11.08
C VAL A 103 -12.17 13.97 -12.50
N TYR A 104 -10.85 14.08 -12.67
CA TYR A 104 -10.16 14.05 -13.98
C TYR A 104 -9.71 12.66 -14.39
N HIS A 105 -9.66 11.67 -13.48
CA HIS A 105 -9.12 10.35 -13.78
C HIS A 105 -10.05 9.19 -13.39
N GLU A 106 -11.11 9.41 -12.61
CA GLU A 106 -12.05 8.38 -12.15
C GLU A 106 -12.61 7.51 -13.29
N ASN A 107 -12.87 8.10 -14.46
CA ASN A 107 -13.39 7.43 -15.64
C ASN A 107 -12.29 7.08 -16.68
N LEU A 108 -11.02 7.44 -16.43
CA LEU A 108 -9.89 7.12 -17.32
C LEU A 108 -9.17 5.84 -16.88
N LEU A 109 -8.87 5.74 -15.58
CA LEU A 109 -8.08 4.65 -15.00
C LEU A 109 -8.62 3.23 -15.26
N PRO A 110 -9.95 2.99 -15.35
CA PRO A 110 -10.46 1.66 -15.72
C PRO A 110 -9.98 1.15 -17.09
N HIS A 111 -9.46 2.02 -17.94
CA HIS A 111 -9.02 1.70 -19.30
C HIS A 111 -7.49 1.72 -19.47
N MET A 112 -6.72 2.00 -18.43
CA MET A 112 -5.25 2.07 -18.46
C MET A 112 -4.70 0.93 -17.60
N ASN A 113 -3.80 0.09 -18.11
CA ASN A 113 -3.26 -1.05 -17.36
C ASN A 113 -2.14 -0.67 -16.38
N HIS A 114 -1.28 0.26 -16.78
CA HIS A 114 -0.13 0.67 -15.99
C HIS A 114 -0.30 2.13 -15.61
N PHE A 115 -0.60 2.41 -14.35
CA PHE A 115 -0.68 3.79 -13.89
C PHE A 115 -0.15 3.98 -12.49
N TRP A 116 0.35 5.18 -12.23
CA TRP A 116 0.75 5.64 -10.92
C TRP A 116 0.03 6.96 -10.60
N LEU A 117 -0.45 7.08 -9.35
CA LEU A 117 -1.14 8.27 -8.83
C LEU A 117 -0.31 8.87 -7.68
N PRO A 118 0.73 9.67 -7.97
CA PRO A 118 1.65 10.18 -6.95
C PRO A 118 0.96 11.03 -5.86
N LEU A 119 -0.16 11.65 -6.21
CA LEU A 119 -0.88 12.59 -5.36
C LEU A 119 -2.15 11.99 -4.74
N LYS A 120 -2.37 10.67 -4.89
CA LYS A 120 -3.55 9.98 -4.35
C LYS A 120 -3.62 10.14 -2.83
N GLY A 121 -4.81 10.46 -2.33
CA GLY A 121 -5.07 10.62 -0.89
C GLY A 121 -4.58 11.94 -0.28
N LYS A 122 -3.84 12.77 -1.03
CA LYS A 122 -3.33 14.06 -0.57
C LYS A 122 -4.34 15.17 -0.80
N ARG A 123 -4.55 16.01 0.21
CA ARG A 123 -5.33 17.25 0.09
C ARG A 123 -4.59 18.22 -0.82
N GLN A 124 -5.32 19.14 -1.45
CA GLN A 124 -4.74 20.08 -2.42
C GLN A 124 -3.56 20.90 -1.87
N GLY A 125 -3.58 21.26 -0.58
CA GLY A 125 -2.47 21.98 0.08
C GLY A 125 -1.19 21.15 0.22
N GLU A 126 -1.28 19.82 0.19
CA GLU A 126 -0.15 18.90 0.33
C GLU A 126 0.52 18.58 -1.02
N TRP A 127 -0.07 19.02 -2.13
CA TRP A 127 0.45 18.69 -3.47
C TRP A 127 1.78 19.37 -3.78
N ILE A 128 1.96 20.64 -3.40
CA ILE A 128 3.22 21.36 -3.65
C ILE A 128 4.39 20.69 -2.90
N PRO A 129 4.31 20.48 -1.57
CA PRO A 129 5.37 19.78 -0.85
C PRO A 129 5.64 18.37 -1.40
N GLU A 130 4.59 17.64 -1.81
CA GLU A 130 4.78 16.32 -2.39
C GLU A 130 5.50 16.37 -3.74
N LEU A 131 5.13 17.29 -4.63
CA LEU A 131 5.80 17.45 -5.92
C LEU A 131 7.26 17.86 -5.76
N GLU A 132 7.57 18.74 -4.81
CA GLU A 132 8.95 19.09 -4.47
C GLU A 132 9.74 17.87 -3.96
N ARG A 133 9.13 17.06 -3.09
CA ARG A 133 9.72 15.80 -2.60
C ARG A 133 9.98 14.82 -3.73
N LEU A 134 9.04 14.67 -4.66
CA LEU A 134 9.17 13.80 -5.83
C LEU A 134 10.27 14.28 -6.78
N ILE A 135 10.34 15.59 -7.08
CA ILE A 135 11.43 16.18 -7.87
C ILE A 135 12.78 15.97 -7.19
N LYS A 136 12.84 16.11 -5.86
CA LYS A 136 14.06 15.85 -5.10
C LYS A 136 14.49 14.39 -5.23
N LEU A 137 13.54 13.45 -5.20
CA LEU A 137 13.82 12.01 -5.37
C LEU A 137 14.45 11.73 -6.74
N GLU A 138 13.90 12.28 -7.84
CA GLU A 138 14.44 12.06 -9.19
C GLU A 138 15.83 12.69 -9.40
N LYS A 139 16.21 13.68 -8.59
CA LYS A 139 17.49 14.37 -8.68
C LYS A 139 18.55 13.79 -7.73
N GLU A 140 18.18 12.85 -6.86
CA GLU A 140 19.11 12.25 -5.91
C GLU A 140 19.91 11.14 -6.58
N SER A 141 21.23 11.17 -6.39
CA SER A 141 22.18 10.22 -6.98
C SER A 141 22.69 9.18 -5.97
N ASP A 142 22.60 9.51 -4.67
CA ASP A 142 22.93 8.59 -3.59
C ASP A 142 21.84 7.51 -3.48
N LYS A 143 22.16 6.29 -3.92
CA LYS A 143 21.24 5.14 -3.94
C LYS A 143 20.62 4.87 -2.58
N THR A 144 21.39 5.04 -1.50
CA THR A 144 20.90 4.79 -0.15
C THR A 144 19.88 5.85 0.26
N LYS A 145 20.10 7.13 -0.12
CA LYS A 145 19.08 8.17 0.07
C LYS A 145 17.87 7.95 -0.82
N VAL A 146 18.04 7.56 -2.08
CA VAL A 146 16.92 7.22 -2.99
C VAL A 146 16.03 6.14 -2.37
N LEU A 147 16.63 5.05 -1.88
CA LEU A 147 15.89 3.96 -1.21
C LEU A 147 15.11 4.46 0.01
N HIS A 148 15.74 5.27 0.87
CA HIS A 148 15.05 5.82 2.04
C HIS A 148 13.93 6.79 1.63
N MET A 149 14.16 7.68 0.68
CA MET A 149 13.16 8.64 0.19
C MET A 149 11.99 7.95 -0.51
N LEU A 150 12.25 6.87 -1.25
CA LEU A 150 11.24 6.05 -1.91
C LEU A 150 10.39 5.33 -0.86
N PHE A 151 11.00 4.53 0.01
CA PHE A 151 10.24 3.66 0.92
C PHE A 151 9.58 4.42 2.06
N ASN A 152 10.12 5.55 2.52
CA ASN A 152 9.42 6.43 3.47
C ASN A 152 8.21 7.16 2.85
N SER A 153 8.05 7.11 1.53
CA SER A 153 6.88 7.69 0.85
C SER A 153 5.76 6.72 0.55
N LEU A 154 6.02 5.43 0.73
CA LEU A 154 4.98 4.40 0.57
C LEU A 154 4.07 4.36 1.79
N PRO A 155 2.80 3.94 1.62
CA PRO A 155 1.88 3.78 2.75
C PRO A 155 2.45 2.84 3.81
N ARG A 156 2.61 3.34 5.04
CA ARG A 156 3.13 2.55 6.15
C ARG A 156 2.12 1.49 6.58
N LEU A 157 2.62 0.28 6.81
CA LEU A 157 1.90 -0.89 7.29
C LEU A 157 2.41 -1.30 8.67
N ASP A 158 1.54 -1.95 9.42
CA ASP A 158 1.87 -2.66 10.65
C ASP A 158 1.24 -4.06 10.65
N TRP A 159 1.49 -4.80 11.73
CA TRP A 159 1.06 -6.19 11.88
C TRP A 159 -0.47 -6.37 11.82
N SER A 160 -1.26 -5.36 12.19
CA SER A 160 -2.73 -5.43 12.25
C SER A 160 -3.37 -5.40 10.86
N ILE A 161 -2.66 -4.86 9.86
CA ILE A 161 -3.18 -4.68 8.50
C ILE A 161 -2.45 -5.52 7.45
N ILE A 162 -1.72 -6.56 7.85
CA ILE A 162 -1.08 -7.52 6.91
C ILE A 162 -2.08 -8.03 5.86
N ASN A 163 -3.32 -8.34 6.27
CA ASN A 163 -4.34 -8.89 5.38
C ASN A 163 -4.84 -7.90 4.31
N SER A 164 -4.51 -6.60 4.44
CA SER A 164 -4.88 -5.57 3.45
C SER A 164 -3.94 -5.50 2.25
N ILE A 165 -2.80 -6.20 2.30
CA ILE A 165 -1.83 -6.22 1.21
C ILE A 165 -2.44 -6.93 0.00
N PRO A 166 -2.59 -6.24 -1.14
CA PRO A 166 -3.29 -6.77 -2.30
C PRO A 166 -2.33 -7.49 -3.24
N TYR A 167 -1.43 -8.33 -2.72
CA TYR A 167 -0.57 -9.21 -3.52
C TYR A 167 0.10 -10.22 -2.60
N LYS A 168 0.46 -11.36 -3.18
CA LYS A 168 1.00 -12.50 -2.42
C LYS A 168 2.51 -12.68 -2.57
N ASN A 169 3.12 -11.93 -3.49
CA ASN A 169 4.54 -11.97 -3.81
C ASN A 169 5.16 -10.57 -3.71
N GLY A 170 6.32 -10.44 -3.07
CA GLY A 170 6.96 -9.13 -2.94
C GLY A 170 8.09 -9.09 -1.92
N ILE A 171 8.60 -7.87 -1.74
CA ILE A 171 9.65 -7.53 -0.78
C ILE A 171 9.04 -6.61 0.28
N TYR A 172 9.42 -6.80 1.53
CA TYR A 172 9.07 -5.92 2.64
C TYR A 172 10.30 -5.17 3.17
N ILE A 173 10.11 -3.92 3.54
CA ILE A 173 11.12 -3.02 4.10
C ILE A 173 10.64 -2.57 5.46
N MET A 174 11.40 -2.85 6.52
CA MET A 174 11.02 -2.55 7.90
C MET A 174 11.77 -1.34 8.45
N PHE A 175 11.09 -0.62 9.31
CA PHE A 175 11.54 0.60 9.98
C PHE A 175 11.30 0.43 11.47
N GLU A 176 12.22 0.96 12.28
CA GLU A 176 12.13 0.90 13.73
C GLU A 176 11.93 2.28 14.33
N LYS A 177 10.96 2.39 15.23
CA LYS A 177 10.66 3.62 15.95
C LYS A 177 11.91 4.13 16.68
N GLY A 178 12.28 5.38 16.41
CA GLY A 178 13.45 6.04 17.00
C GLY A 178 14.72 5.94 16.16
N GLU A 179 14.77 5.04 15.17
CA GLU A 179 15.90 4.96 14.23
C GLU A 179 15.73 5.98 13.09
N ASN A 180 16.76 6.79 12.85
CA ASN A 180 16.72 7.87 11.87
C ASN A 180 17.84 7.79 10.83
N TYR A 181 17.54 8.17 9.60
CA TYR A 181 18.52 8.37 8.54
C TYR A 181 18.21 9.65 7.77
N HIS A 182 19.05 10.68 7.93
CA HIS A 182 18.87 12.00 7.31
C HIS A 182 17.46 12.59 7.47
N GLY A 183 16.88 12.49 8.66
CA GLY A 183 15.54 13.02 8.95
C GLY A 183 14.38 12.13 8.51
N MET A 184 14.65 10.94 7.98
CA MET A 184 13.65 9.92 7.62
C MET A 184 13.74 8.72 8.59
N ASP A 185 12.70 7.89 8.65
CA ASP A 185 12.81 6.63 9.38
C ASP A 185 13.86 5.74 8.70
N ARG A 186 14.76 5.18 9.51
CA ARG A 186 15.83 4.31 9.00
C ARG A 186 15.28 2.93 8.65
N ILE A 187 15.75 2.38 7.54
CA ILE A 187 15.50 0.98 7.18
C ILE A 187 16.33 0.10 8.12
N VAL A 188 15.68 -0.81 8.86
CA VAL A 188 16.36 -1.72 9.80
C VAL A 188 16.38 -3.17 9.32
N ARG A 189 15.52 -3.52 8.36
CA ARG A 189 15.46 -4.86 7.77
C ARG A 189 14.86 -4.80 6.38
N VAL A 190 15.43 -5.59 5.48
CA VAL A 190 14.86 -5.87 4.15
C VAL A 190 14.58 -7.36 4.11
N GLY A 191 13.45 -7.77 3.57
CA GLY A 191 13.16 -9.19 3.52
C GLY A 191 12.20 -9.61 2.43
N THR A 192 12.29 -10.88 2.04
CA THR A 192 11.35 -11.52 1.13
C THR A 192 11.01 -12.95 1.59
N HIS A 193 10.47 -13.75 0.67
CA HIS A 193 10.10 -15.15 0.86
C HIS A 193 10.49 -16.00 -0.36
N ARG A 194 10.74 -17.29 -0.11
CA ARG A 194 10.98 -18.31 -1.13
C ARG A 194 9.70 -19.06 -1.45
N GLY A 195 9.57 -19.52 -2.69
CA GLY A 195 8.34 -20.06 -3.24
C GLY A 195 7.38 -18.97 -3.69
N GLN A 196 6.17 -19.37 -4.05
CA GLN A 196 5.11 -18.47 -4.51
C GLN A 196 4.06 -18.26 -3.42
N ASP A 197 3.47 -17.07 -3.41
CA ASP A 197 2.30 -16.68 -2.63
C ASP A 197 2.47 -16.66 -1.10
N ARG A 198 3.71 -16.51 -0.62
CA ARG A 198 4.04 -16.61 0.82
C ARG A 198 4.28 -15.29 1.55
N LEU A 199 4.10 -14.13 0.90
CA LEU A 199 4.40 -12.83 1.53
C LEU A 199 3.63 -12.63 2.84
N LEU A 200 2.30 -12.85 2.81
CA LEU A 200 1.45 -12.63 3.98
C LEU A 200 1.79 -13.60 5.11
N GLN A 201 2.02 -14.88 4.77
CA GLN A 201 2.43 -15.87 5.76
C GLN A 201 3.78 -15.49 6.38
N ARG A 202 4.74 -15.07 5.57
CA ARG A 202 6.07 -14.68 6.05
C ARG A 202 6.01 -13.50 7.02
N LEU A 203 5.15 -12.51 6.75
CA LEU A 203 4.93 -11.40 7.67
C LEU A 203 4.26 -11.89 8.98
N ARG A 204 3.30 -12.81 8.90
CA ARG A 204 2.68 -13.40 10.11
C ARG A 204 3.69 -14.21 10.94
N ASP A 205 4.61 -14.92 10.30
CA ASP A 205 5.70 -15.63 11.01
C ASP A 205 6.61 -14.67 11.79
N HIS A 206 6.68 -13.39 11.40
CA HIS A 206 7.43 -12.39 12.15
C HIS A 206 6.59 -11.79 13.29
N PHE A 207 5.38 -11.31 12.99
CA PHE A 207 4.62 -10.46 13.91
C PHE A 207 3.56 -11.19 14.76
N VAL A 208 3.04 -12.31 14.26
CA VAL A 208 1.85 -13.00 14.82
C VAL A 208 2.24 -14.31 15.48
N LYS A 209 2.99 -15.17 14.77
CA LYS A 209 3.46 -16.45 15.33
C LYS A 209 4.61 -16.20 16.30
N GLU A 210 4.44 -16.66 17.53
CA GLU A 210 5.43 -16.56 18.61
C GLU A 210 6.35 -17.77 18.56
N ASP A 211 7.24 -17.78 17.57
CA ASP A 211 8.10 -18.92 17.23
C ASP A 211 9.40 -18.43 16.61
N ALA A 212 10.46 -18.35 17.42
CA ALA A 212 11.78 -17.95 17.00
C ALA A 212 12.47 -18.95 16.07
N ASP A 213 12.22 -20.24 16.21
CA ASP A 213 12.80 -21.27 15.33
C ASP A 213 12.20 -21.22 13.93
N GLY A 214 10.91 -20.88 13.82
CA GLY A 214 10.27 -20.58 12.53
C GLY A 214 10.65 -19.22 11.94
N SER A 215 11.30 -18.35 12.72
CA SER A 215 11.48 -16.94 12.41
C SER A 215 12.85 -16.43 12.86
N ILE A 216 13.85 -16.56 11.97
CA ILE A 216 15.22 -16.09 12.25
C ILE A 216 15.30 -14.63 12.72
N PHE A 217 14.33 -13.79 12.32
CA PHE A 217 14.24 -12.41 12.80
C PHE A 217 13.90 -12.36 14.29
N ARG A 218 12.89 -13.11 14.74
CA ARG A 218 12.55 -13.25 16.18
C ARG A 218 13.71 -13.87 16.94
N LYS A 219 14.34 -14.92 16.41
CA LYS A 219 15.54 -15.54 16.98
C LYS A 219 16.64 -14.51 17.24
N ASN A 220 16.92 -13.64 16.27
CA ASN A 220 17.92 -12.57 16.39
C ASN A 220 17.58 -11.51 17.45
N ILE A 221 16.30 -11.15 17.59
CA ILE A 221 15.86 -10.22 18.63
C ILE A 221 16.02 -10.89 20.01
N GLY A 222 15.62 -12.15 20.14
CA GLY A 222 15.83 -12.94 21.36
C GLY A 222 17.31 -13.03 21.75
N ARG A 223 18.18 -13.31 20.78
CA ARG A 223 19.64 -13.30 20.94
C ARG A 223 20.14 -11.98 21.53
N ALA A 224 19.68 -10.85 20.99
CA ALA A 224 20.07 -9.54 21.47
C ALA A 224 19.58 -9.28 22.91
N PHE A 225 18.34 -9.65 23.25
CA PHE A 225 17.83 -9.53 24.63
C PHE A 225 18.62 -10.37 25.63
N LEU A 226 18.91 -11.64 25.29
CA LEU A 226 19.65 -12.55 26.17
C LEU A 226 21.10 -12.08 26.36
N LYS A 227 21.80 -11.69 25.27
CA LYS A 227 23.16 -11.15 25.36
C LYS A 227 23.20 -9.84 26.16
N MET A 228 22.23 -8.94 25.95
CA MET A 228 22.15 -7.68 26.72
C MET A 228 21.98 -7.93 28.23
N ALA A 229 21.25 -8.98 28.61
CA ALA A 229 21.07 -9.40 29.99
C ALA A 229 22.22 -10.27 30.52
N SER A 230 23.20 -10.63 29.69
CA SER A 230 24.22 -11.66 30.00
C SER A 230 23.62 -12.99 30.46
N ASP A 231 22.49 -13.37 29.88
CA ASP A 231 21.73 -14.56 30.24
C ASP A 231 22.34 -15.82 29.60
N PRO A 232 22.75 -16.84 30.39
CA PRO A 232 23.34 -18.08 29.87
C PRO A 232 22.37 -18.89 29.01
N TYR A 233 21.06 -18.66 29.11
CA TYR A 233 20.06 -19.31 28.29
C TYR A 233 20.24 -19.03 26.79
N LEU A 234 21.05 -18.02 26.42
CA LEU A 234 21.50 -17.81 25.04
C LEU A 234 22.04 -19.09 24.40
N GLN A 235 22.76 -19.95 25.15
CA GLN A 235 23.31 -21.19 24.61
C GLN A 235 22.22 -22.18 24.19
N VAL A 236 21.15 -22.29 24.98
CA VAL A 236 19.97 -23.12 24.67
C VAL A 236 19.19 -22.48 23.53
N TRP A 237 19.01 -21.15 23.58
CA TRP A 237 18.35 -20.37 22.55
C TRP A 237 19.05 -20.40 21.19
N GLU A 238 20.30 -20.83 21.05
CA GLU A 238 20.92 -21.02 19.72
C GLU A 238 20.46 -22.31 19.03
N ILE A 239 19.95 -23.27 19.78
CA ILE A 239 19.54 -24.57 19.26
C ILE A 239 18.20 -24.40 18.53
N ASP A 240 18.10 -25.00 17.35
CA ASP A 240 16.86 -25.06 16.56
C ASP A 240 16.07 -26.31 16.99
N MET A 241 14.98 -26.11 17.72
CA MET A 241 14.16 -27.18 18.29
C MET A 241 13.13 -27.74 17.30
N HIS A 242 13.00 -27.17 16.09
CA HIS A 242 12.26 -27.84 15.00
C HIS A 242 13.04 -29.02 14.39
N ASN A 243 14.34 -29.12 14.66
CA ASN A 243 15.12 -30.28 14.29
C ASN A 243 14.88 -31.41 15.32
N SER A 244 14.31 -32.51 14.87
CA SER A 244 13.93 -33.65 15.73
C SER A 244 15.11 -34.32 16.44
N GLU A 245 16.33 -34.23 15.90
CA GLU A 245 17.54 -34.70 16.58
C GLU A 245 17.93 -33.76 17.73
N ASN A 246 17.86 -32.44 17.50
CA ASN A 246 18.10 -31.46 18.55
C ASN A 246 17.08 -31.56 19.68
N GLU A 247 15.79 -31.69 19.34
CA GLU A 247 14.72 -31.85 20.32
C GLU A 247 14.97 -33.08 21.20
N ARG A 248 15.34 -34.22 20.60
CA ARG A 248 15.67 -35.45 21.35
C ARG A 248 16.87 -35.26 22.27
N ASN A 249 17.92 -34.60 21.79
CA ASN A 249 19.19 -34.49 22.52
C ASN A 249 19.18 -33.38 23.57
N TYR A 250 18.47 -32.29 23.33
CA TYR A 250 18.55 -31.04 24.11
C TYR A 250 17.21 -30.52 24.62
N GLY A 251 16.08 -31.13 24.26
CA GLY A 251 14.75 -30.67 24.68
C GLY A 251 14.57 -30.60 26.20
N HIS A 252 15.30 -31.43 26.95
CA HIS A 252 15.32 -31.39 28.42
C HIS A 252 15.94 -30.11 29.01
N LEU A 253 16.66 -29.32 28.20
CA LEU A 253 17.24 -28.03 28.60
C LEU A 253 16.25 -26.86 28.44
N ILE A 254 15.11 -27.09 27.78
CA ILE A 254 14.10 -26.06 27.52
C ILE A 254 13.49 -25.60 28.84
N ASN A 255 13.50 -24.28 29.04
CA ASN A 255 12.73 -23.61 30.06
C ASN A 255 11.50 -22.95 29.42
N GLU A 256 10.38 -23.68 29.40
CA GLU A 256 9.13 -23.24 28.75
C GLU A 256 8.63 -21.89 29.26
N GLY A 257 8.77 -21.63 30.56
CA GLY A 257 8.37 -20.36 31.17
C GLY A 257 9.20 -19.20 30.64
N LEU A 258 10.53 -19.38 30.62
CA LEU A 258 11.46 -18.36 30.09
C LEU A 258 11.25 -18.12 28.59
N GLU A 259 11.07 -19.17 27.79
CA GLU A 259 10.81 -19.01 26.35
C GLU A 259 9.48 -18.31 26.08
N THR A 260 8.43 -18.65 26.83
CA THR A 260 7.13 -17.95 26.74
C THR A 260 7.27 -16.47 27.06
N GLU A 261 7.98 -16.13 28.14
CA GLU A 261 8.23 -14.73 28.52
C GLU A 261 9.08 -13.98 27.49
N LEU A 262 10.12 -14.64 26.95
CA LEU A 262 11.01 -14.06 25.96
C LEU A 262 10.29 -13.84 24.62
N GLU A 263 9.49 -14.81 24.15
CA GLU A 263 8.65 -14.67 22.96
C GLU A 263 7.63 -13.55 23.10
N ALA A 264 6.96 -13.44 24.26
CA ALA A 264 6.05 -12.33 24.53
C ALA A 264 6.77 -10.98 24.54
N LYS A 265 8.02 -10.92 25.03
CA LYS A 265 8.87 -9.72 24.97
C LYS A 265 9.27 -9.38 23.54
N ILE A 266 9.64 -10.37 22.72
CA ILE A 266 9.95 -10.19 21.29
C ILE A 266 8.71 -9.68 20.54
N SER A 267 7.54 -10.28 20.78
CA SER A 267 6.27 -9.85 20.19
C SER A 267 5.94 -8.40 20.50
N ARG A 268 6.07 -7.97 21.77
CA ARG A 268 5.88 -6.56 22.14
C ARG A 268 6.86 -5.66 21.43
N TYR A 269 8.15 -5.99 21.44
CA TYR A 269 9.17 -5.21 20.75
C TYR A 269 8.86 -5.03 19.25
N LEU A 270 8.50 -6.11 18.55
CA LEU A 270 8.13 -6.06 17.14
C LEU A 270 6.87 -5.22 16.89
N ARG A 271 5.80 -5.47 17.65
CA ARG A 271 4.50 -4.82 17.43
C ARG A 271 4.50 -3.33 17.81
N ASP A 272 5.30 -2.95 18.80
CA ASP A 272 5.34 -1.57 19.31
C ASP A 272 6.35 -0.69 18.57
N ASN A 273 7.40 -1.29 17.98
CA ASN A 273 8.52 -0.53 17.40
C ASN A 273 8.69 -0.73 15.90
N ILE A 274 8.22 -1.83 15.31
CA ILE A 274 8.46 -2.12 13.90
C ILE A 274 7.22 -1.82 13.06
N THR A 275 7.43 -1.00 12.04
CA THR A 275 6.49 -0.79 10.94
C THR A 275 7.16 -1.15 9.63
N PHE A 276 6.41 -1.34 8.55
CA PHE A 276 6.98 -1.74 7.27
C PHE A 276 6.23 -1.19 6.07
N VAL A 277 6.84 -1.32 4.90
CA VAL A 277 6.17 -1.14 3.59
C VAL A 277 6.45 -2.37 2.75
N CYS A 278 5.58 -2.64 1.79
CA CYS A 278 5.74 -3.74 0.84
C CYS A 278 5.63 -3.21 -0.59
N PHE A 279 6.31 -3.88 -1.51
CA PHE A 279 6.07 -3.70 -2.94
C PHE A 279 6.06 -5.06 -3.67
N PRO A 280 5.23 -5.20 -4.72
CA PRO A 280 5.04 -6.45 -5.43
C PRO A 280 6.26 -6.79 -6.30
N VAL A 281 6.64 -8.07 -6.32
CA VAL A 281 7.68 -8.64 -7.20
C VAL A 281 7.36 -10.12 -7.39
N ASP A 282 6.94 -10.53 -8.58
CA ASP A 282 6.36 -11.88 -8.79
C ASP A 282 7.39 -12.99 -8.98
N LYS A 283 8.52 -12.69 -9.62
CA LYS A 283 9.56 -13.69 -9.89
C LYS A 283 10.47 -13.86 -8.68
N GLU A 284 10.64 -15.09 -8.20
CA GLU A 284 11.48 -15.39 -7.03
C GLU A 284 12.93 -14.96 -7.23
N ALA A 285 13.52 -15.25 -8.39
CA ALA A 285 14.90 -14.87 -8.68
C ALA A 285 15.09 -13.34 -8.63
N GLU A 286 14.13 -12.59 -9.16
CA GLU A 286 14.13 -11.12 -9.09
C GLU A 286 13.97 -10.63 -7.64
N ARG A 287 13.06 -11.24 -6.86
CA ARG A 287 12.90 -10.93 -5.43
C ARG A 287 14.19 -11.07 -4.64
N LEU A 288 14.86 -12.22 -4.78
CA LEU A 288 16.09 -12.52 -4.05
C LEU A 288 17.23 -11.59 -4.47
N ARG A 289 17.35 -11.30 -5.78
CA ARG A 289 18.37 -10.38 -6.28
C ARG A 289 18.16 -8.96 -5.77
N LEU A 290 16.94 -8.45 -5.84
CA LEU A 290 16.62 -7.09 -5.36
C LEU A 290 16.72 -6.99 -3.84
N GLU A 291 16.30 -8.01 -3.09
CA GLU A 291 16.50 -8.07 -1.64
C GLU A 291 17.99 -7.94 -1.28
N GLU A 292 18.84 -8.78 -1.88
CA GLU A 292 20.30 -8.72 -1.67
C GLU A 292 20.87 -7.35 -2.08
N GLY A 293 20.47 -6.83 -3.24
CA GLY A 293 20.95 -5.55 -3.75
C GLY A 293 20.62 -4.38 -2.84
N ILE A 294 19.39 -4.33 -2.32
CA ILE A 294 18.98 -3.30 -1.35
C ILE A 294 19.80 -3.43 -0.06
N ILE A 295 19.96 -4.64 0.49
CA ILE A 295 20.74 -4.88 1.71
C ILE A 295 22.20 -4.44 1.52
N ALA A 296 22.83 -4.84 0.42
CA ALA A 296 24.22 -4.50 0.12
C ALA A 296 24.42 -3.00 -0.10
N SER A 297 23.49 -2.32 -0.80
CA SER A 297 23.53 -0.87 -0.99
C SER A 297 23.48 -0.12 0.34
N LEU A 298 22.61 -0.56 1.26
CA LEU A 298 22.50 0.03 2.60
C LEU A 298 23.78 -0.18 3.39
N ASN A 299 24.23 -1.43 3.53
CA ASN A 299 25.36 -1.81 4.38
C ASN A 299 26.70 -1.21 3.93
N ARG A 300 26.91 -1.00 2.64
CA ARG A 300 28.17 -0.43 2.11
C ARG A 300 28.24 1.09 2.18
N HIS A 301 27.14 1.77 2.49
CA HIS A 301 27.12 3.22 2.52
C HIS A 301 27.72 3.75 3.82
N SER A 302 28.74 4.60 3.74
CA SER A 302 29.53 5.01 4.91
C SER A 302 28.74 5.80 5.97
N SER A 303 27.65 6.45 5.59
CA SER A 303 26.77 7.16 6.55
C SER A 303 25.65 6.29 7.12
N PHE A 304 25.50 5.05 6.64
CA PHE A 304 24.43 4.17 7.10
C PHE A 304 24.88 3.43 8.36
N GLY A 305 24.13 3.62 9.44
CA GLY A 305 24.38 2.99 10.72
C GLY A 305 23.21 3.19 11.68
N PRO A 306 23.17 2.41 12.78
CA PRO A 306 22.10 2.51 13.77
C PRO A 306 22.32 3.68 14.73
N SER A 307 21.29 4.06 15.49
CA SER A 307 21.51 4.91 16.67
C SER A 307 22.25 4.16 17.77
N SER A 308 22.85 4.88 18.72
CA SER A 308 23.59 4.28 19.85
C SER A 308 22.75 3.41 20.77
N ASN A 309 21.42 3.55 20.72
CA ASN A 309 20.48 2.86 21.61
C ASN A 309 19.75 1.72 20.89
N TRP A 310 20.12 1.42 19.64
CA TRP A 310 19.47 0.36 18.87
C TRP A 310 19.77 -1.01 19.47
N LEU A 311 18.72 -1.80 19.74
CA LEU A 311 18.84 -3.12 20.38
C LEU A 311 19.79 -4.05 19.62
N GLY A 312 19.83 -3.95 18.28
CA GLY A 312 20.68 -4.80 17.45
C GLY A 312 22.18 -4.67 17.71
N LEU A 313 22.65 -3.58 18.34
CA LEU A 313 24.05 -3.43 18.80
C LEU A 313 24.43 -4.48 19.86
N HIS A 314 23.45 -5.00 20.61
CA HIS A 314 23.67 -6.07 21.59
C HIS A 314 23.63 -7.47 20.96
N SER A 315 23.44 -7.61 19.65
CA SER A 315 23.39 -8.93 19.01
C SER A 315 24.72 -9.69 19.18
N PRO A 316 24.70 -11.00 19.48
CA PRO A 316 25.89 -11.84 19.45
C PRO A 316 26.37 -12.13 18.02
N VAL A 317 25.55 -11.82 17.02
CA VAL A 317 25.85 -12.00 15.59
C VAL A 317 26.55 -10.74 15.07
N PRO A 318 27.87 -10.77 14.79
CA PRO A 318 28.63 -9.58 14.37
C PRO A 318 28.07 -8.91 13.12
N GLU A 319 27.53 -9.70 12.18
CA GLU A 319 26.90 -9.21 10.96
C GLU A 319 25.76 -8.23 11.26
N ILE A 320 24.96 -8.49 12.30
CA ILE A 320 23.83 -7.63 12.71
C ILE A 320 24.34 -6.41 13.47
N ALA A 321 25.22 -6.64 14.46
CA ALA A 321 25.73 -5.57 15.31
C ALA A 321 26.51 -4.51 14.51
N ASN A 322 27.29 -4.94 13.52
CA ASN A 322 28.14 -4.04 12.73
C ASN A 322 27.39 -3.34 11.58
N SER A 323 26.42 -4.02 10.95
CA SER A 323 25.72 -3.46 9.79
C SER A 323 24.61 -2.47 10.15
N GLY A 324 24.11 -2.51 11.39
CA GLY A 324 22.89 -1.80 11.74
C GLY A 324 21.63 -2.41 11.13
N LEU A 325 21.68 -3.62 10.55
CA LEU A 325 20.53 -4.30 9.96
C LEU A 325 20.23 -5.60 10.71
N TRP A 326 18.94 -5.93 10.84
CA TRP A 326 18.50 -7.25 11.29
C TRP A 326 18.68 -8.35 10.22
N ASN A 327 19.46 -8.08 9.17
CA ASN A 327 19.85 -9.00 8.11
C ASN A 327 21.23 -9.59 8.43
N ARG A 328 21.35 -10.92 8.34
CA ARG A 328 22.66 -11.60 8.38
C ARG A 328 23.21 -11.85 6.98
N GLN A 329 22.33 -12.21 6.05
CA GLN A 329 22.68 -12.52 4.66
C GLN A 329 22.51 -11.28 3.77
N GLY A 330 23.23 -11.25 2.65
CA GLY A 330 23.16 -10.18 1.64
C GLY A 330 24.03 -8.94 1.92
N LEU A 331 24.58 -8.80 3.15
CA LEU A 331 25.37 -7.63 3.55
C LEU A 331 26.60 -7.36 2.69
N LEU A 332 27.27 -8.43 2.25
CA LEU A 332 28.47 -8.36 1.40
C LEU A 332 28.15 -8.61 -0.08
N GLY A 333 26.87 -8.76 -0.43
CA GLY A 333 26.41 -8.98 -1.80
C GLY A 333 26.70 -7.81 -2.73
N GLN A 334 26.27 -7.92 -3.99
CA GLN A 334 26.42 -6.82 -4.95
C GLN A 334 25.33 -5.76 -4.70
N PRO A 335 25.71 -4.48 -4.48
CA PRO A 335 24.77 -3.37 -4.45
C PRO A 335 23.91 -3.31 -5.71
N LEU A 336 22.81 -2.57 -5.64
CA LEU A 336 21.99 -2.31 -6.82
C LEU A 336 22.81 -1.57 -7.88
N SER A 337 22.76 -2.05 -9.12
CA SER A 337 23.05 -1.25 -10.31
C SER A 337 22.05 -0.10 -10.47
N ASP A 338 22.29 0.82 -11.40
CA ASP A 338 21.37 1.92 -11.66
C ASP A 338 20.06 1.38 -12.26
N GLU A 339 20.16 0.40 -13.15
CA GLU A 339 19.02 -0.29 -13.76
C GLU A 339 18.17 -1.03 -12.73
N GLU A 340 18.80 -1.68 -11.75
CA GLU A 340 18.08 -2.36 -10.67
C GLU A 340 17.43 -1.37 -9.69
N LEU A 341 18.07 -0.23 -9.43
CA LEU A 341 17.45 0.83 -8.64
C LEU A 341 16.23 1.41 -9.36
N GLU A 342 16.34 1.70 -10.65
CA GLU A 342 15.20 2.10 -11.48
C GLU A 342 14.10 1.04 -11.47
N ARG A 343 14.47 -0.24 -11.51
CA ARG A 343 13.51 -1.35 -11.40
C ARG A 343 12.79 -1.36 -10.06
N VAL A 344 13.49 -1.15 -8.94
CA VAL A 344 12.87 -1.02 -7.60
C VAL A 344 11.92 0.18 -7.55
N VAL A 345 12.34 1.33 -8.07
CA VAL A 345 11.51 2.53 -8.17
C VAL A 345 10.26 2.27 -8.99
N TRP A 346 10.39 1.58 -10.13
CA TRP A 346 9.28 1.20 -10.98
C TRP A 346 8.32 0.25 -10.26
N LEU A 347 8.82 -0.81 -9.61
CA LEU A 347 8.00 -1.78 -8.89
C LEU A 347 7.22 -1.13 -7.75
N ALA A 348 7.84 -0.20 -7.03
CA ALA A 348 7.20 0.56 -5.97
C ALA A 348 6.11 1.54 -6.47
N ARG A 349 6.21 2.02 -7.72
CA ARG A 349 5.26 2.97 -8.31
C ARG A 349 4.14 2.31 -9.10
N PHE A 350 4.47 1.26 -9.86
CA PHE A 350 3.64 0.67 -10.90
C PHE A 350 3.32 -0.81 -10.69
N GLY A 351 4.14 -1.57 -9.93
CA GLY A 351 4.36 -3.02 -10.05
C GLY A 351 3.19 -4.00 -9.83
N ASN A 352 1.94 -3.60 -10.04
CA ASN A 352 0.74 -4.39 -9.86
C ASN A 352 0.09 -4.85 -11.18
N ASP A 353 0.87 -4.96 -12.26
CA ASP A 353 0.40 -5.40 -13.59
C ASP A 353 -0.29 -6.78 -13.54
N SER A 354 0.20 -7.66 -12.67
CA SER A 354 -0.35 -9.00 -12.45
C SER A 354 -1.65 -9.00 -11.64
N TYR A 355 -1.95 -7.95 -10.87
CA TYR A 355 -3.15 -7.88 -10.04
C TYR A 355 -4.41 -7.52 -10.82
N ARG A 356 -4.25 -7.04 -12.06
CA ARG A 356 -5.38 -6.77 -12.96
C ARG A 356 -5.80 -8.00 -13.75
N ASN A 357 -4.90 -8.96 -13.95
CA ASN A 357 -5.23 -10.20 -14.67
C ASN A 357 -6.09 -11.19 -13.86
N ASN A 358 -6.18 -11.04 -12.54
CA ASN A 358 -7.17 -11.75 -11.70
C ASN A 358 -8.45 -10.94 -11.40
N THR A 359 -8.59 -9.75 -11.97
CA THR A 359 -9.86 -9.01 -12.07
C THR A 359 -10.30 -8.86 -13.53
N GLY A 360 -9.88 -9.83 -14.35
CA GLY A 360 -10.25 -9.95 -15.76
C GLY A 360 -11.75 -9.83 -15.99
N HIS A 361 -12.10 -8.91 -16.88
CA HIS A 361 -13.30 -8.93 -17.70
C HIS A 361 -14.64 -9.12 -16.97
N ARG A 362 -15.20 -8.04 -16.44
CA ARG A 362 -16.65 -7.85 -16.64
C ARG A 362 -16.87 -7.22 -18.01
N ALA A 363 -16.93 -8.08 -19.02
CA ALA A 363 -17.69 -7.78 -20.23
C ALA A 363 -19.04 -7.18 -19.82
N ARG A 364 -19.43 -6.10 -20.51
CA ARG A 364 -20.77 -5.53 -20.44
C ARG A 364 -21.80 -6.63 -20.65
N VAL A 365 -22.43 -7.10 -19.58
CA VAL A 365 -23.73 -7.75 -19.67
C VAL A 365 -24.75 -6.63 -19.73
N GLN A 366 -25.49 -6.57 -20.84
CA GLN A 366 -26.68 -5.75 -20.97
C GLN A 366 -27.53 -5.88 -19.71
N ARG A 367 -27.97 -4.75 -19.16
CA ARG A 367 -29.04 -4.71 -18.16
C ARG A 367 -30.25 -5.44 -18.71
N ALA A 368 -30.43 -6.69 -18.31
CA ALA A 368 -31.76 -7.26 -18.19
C ALA A 368 -32.46 -6.44 -17.10
N LYS A 369 -33.52 -5.75 -17.51
CA LYS A 369 -34.55 -5.27 -16.59
C LYS A 369 -35.05 -6.51 -15.84
N ASP A 370 -34.90 -6.51 -14.52
CA ASP A 370 -35.83 -7.09 -13.53
C ASP A 370 -35.05 -7.43 -12.26
N SER A 371 -35.01 -6.47 -11.34
CA SER A 371 -34.77 -6.73 -9.93
C SER A 371 -35.58 -5.73 -9.13
N VAL A 372 -36.65 -6.24 -8.55
CA VAL A 372 -37.68 -5.54 -7.79
C VAL A 372 -37.05 -4.75 -6.64
N ARG A 373 -37.36 -3.45 -6.56
CA ARG A 373 -37.05 -2.60 -5.40
C ARG A 373 -37.92 -3.05 -4.23
N VAL A 374 -37.32 -3.62 -3.18
CA VAL A 374 -38.01 -3.81 -1.91
C VAL A 374 -37.93 -2.50 -1.13
N ALA A 375 -39.06 -1.80 -1.04
CA ALA A 375 -39.24 -0.71 -0.09
C ALA A 375 -39.53 -1.32 1.29
N VAL A 376 -38.73 -0.96 2.29
CA VAL A 376 -39.05 -1.24 3.70
C VAL A 376 -39.08 0.08 4.43
N GLU A 377 -40.20 0.34 5.09
CA GLU A 377 -40.53 1.59 5.76
C GLU A 377 -39.58 1.88 6.94
N ALA A 378 -39.28 3.17 7.11
CA ALA A 378 -38.42 3.66 8.18
C ALA A 378 -39.15 3.63 9.53
N THR A 379 -38.68 2.80 10.45
CA THR A 379 -39.12 2.82 11.85
C THR A 379 -38.27 3.78 12.68
N GLY A 380 -38.97 4.50 13.57
CA GLY A 380 -38.56 5.76 14.20
C GLY A 380 -37.32 5.75 15.10
N SER A 381 -36.90 6.97 15.45
CA SER A 381 -35.69 7.28 16.20
C SER A 381 -35.86 7.04 17.71
N GLN A 382 -35.42 5.87 18.18
CA GLN A 382 -34.85 5.72 19.52
C GLN A 382 -33.39 5.33 19.39
N GLY A 383 -32.55 5.70 20.36
CA GLY A 383 -31.08 5.64 20.27
C GLY A 383 -30.57 4.22 20.02
N LYS A 384 -30.37 3.86 18.75
CA LYS A 384 -29.87 2.55 18.34
C LYS A 384 -28.45 2.32 18.86
N THR A 385 -28.25 1.18 19.49
CA THR A 385 -27.05 0.68 20.16
C THR A 385 -26.18 -0.16 19.22
N ALA A 386 -25.02 -0.63 19.69
CA ALA A 386 -24.18 -1.56 18.95
C ALA A 386 -24.91 -2.90 18.68
N ASP A 387 -25.73 -3.35 19.63
CA ASP A 387 -26.47 -4.61 19.50
C ASP A 387 -27.57 -4.50 18.45
N ASP A 388 -28.19 -3.33 18.31
CA ASP A 388 -29.15 -3.09 17.23
C ASP A 388 -28.50 -3.20 15.85
N VAL A 389 -27.24 -2.75 15.70
CA VAL A 389 -26.48 -2.90 14.44
C VAL A 389 -26.15 -4.37 14.18
N ARG A 390 -25.76 -5.12 15.22
CA ARG A 390 -25.49 -6.56 15.11
C ARG A 390 -26.73 -7.34 14.69
N GLN A 391 -27.87 -7.08 15.34
CA GLN A 391 -29.14 -7.71 15.01
C GLN A 391 -29.61 -7.32 13.61
N TYR A 392 -29.39 -6.08 13.20
CA TYR A 392 -29.75 -5.62 11.85
C TYR A 392 -28.95 -6.34 10.77
N ILE A 393 -27.62 -6.44 10.93
CA ILE A 393 -26.77 -7.19 9.99
C ILE A 393 -27.16 -8.66 9.97
N GLU A 394 -27.39 -9.28 11.13
CA GLU A 394 -27.83 -10.68 11.23
C GLU A 394 -29.15 -10.92 10.47
N LYS A 395 -30.11 -10.01 10.63
CA LYS A 395 -31.39 -10.06 9.90
C LYS A 395 -31.16 -10.01 8.38
N LEU A 396 -30.30 -9.11 7.88
CA LEU A 396 -30.00 -9.01 6.45
C LEU A 396 -29.38 -10.31 5.91
N LEU A 397 -28.49 -10.94 6.67
CA LEU A 397 -27.87 -12.22 6.32
C LEU A 397 -28.92 -13.34 6.26
N GLN A 398 -29.79 -13.44 7.27
CA GLN A 398 -30.86 -14.44 7.33
C GLN A 398 -31.87 -14.29 6.20
N GLU A 399 -32.29 -13.05 5.90
CA GLU A 399 -33.21 -12.78 4.79
C GLU A 399 -32.61 -13.16 3.43
N ALA A 400 -31.31 -12.90 3.20
CA ALA A 400 -30.62 -13.32 1.99
C ALA A 400 -30.51 -14.85 1.89
N LYS A 401 -30.24 -15.52 3.01
CA LYS A 401 -30.21 -16.98 3.08
C LYS A 401 -31.58 -17.61 2.78
N LEU A 402 -32.66 -17.04 3.31
CA LEU A 402 -34.04 -17.48 3.02
C LEU A 402 -34.42 -17.28 1.54
N ARG A 403 -33.80 -16.33 0.85
CA ARG A 403 -33.95 -16.14 -0.60
C ARG A 403 -33.07 -17.08 -1.44
N GLY A 404 -32.26 -17.92 -0.82
CA GLY A 404 -31.37 -18.86 -1.49
C GLY A 404 -30.15 -18.20 -2.14
N GLU A 405 -29.72 -17.03 -1.66
CA GLU A 405 -28.51 -16.38 -2.14
C GLU A 405 -27.26 -17.07 -1.59
N ASP A 406 -26.23 -17.27 -2.44
CA ASP A 406 -24.94 -17.83 -2.01
C ASP A 406 -24.11 -16.84 -1.17
N TYR A 407 -24.34 -15.53 -1.37
CA TYR A 407 -23.65 -14.46 -0.67
C TYR A 407 -24.51 -13.19 -0.64
N ILE A 408 -24.17 -12.26 0.26
CA ILE A 408 -24.71 -10.90 0.25
C ILE A 408 -23.60 -9.85 0.40
N ASP A 409 -23.69 -8.80 -0.40
CA ASP A 409 -22.80 -7.64 -0.33
C ASP A 409 -23.44 -6.54 0.54
N LEU A 410 -22.82 -6.18 1.67
CA LEU A 410 -23.28 -5.08 2.51
C LEU A 410 -22.33 -3.88 2.44
N VAL A 411 -22.91 -2.68 2.39
CA VAL A 411 -22.18 -1.41 2.39
C VAL A 411 -22.47 -0.64 3.68
N SER A 412 -21.42 -0.16 4.36
CA SER A 412 -21.54 0.54 5.65
C SER A 412 -22.41 1.79 5.58
N GLY A 413 -22.36 2.55 4.49
CA GLY A 413 -23.19 3.73 4.24
C GLY A 413 -24.68 3.40 4.08
N ASP A 414 -25.01 2.26 3.47
CA ASP A 414 -26.39 1.81 3.30
C ASP A 414 -26.98 1.39 4.65
N ILE A 415 -26.23 0.62 5.44
CA ILE A 415 -26.60 0.26 6.82
C ILE A 415 -26.81 1.52 7.66
N HIS A 416 -25.87 2.48 7.60
CA HIS A 416 -25.99 3.74 8.33
C HIS A 416 -27.25 4.53 7.95
N LYS A 417 -27.57 4.59 6.65
CA LYS A 417 -28.76 5.29 6.13
C LYS A 417 -30.05 4.58 6.54
N GLN A 418 -30.12 3.26 6.38
CA GLN A 418 -31.30 2.45 6.71
C GLN A 418 -31.58 2.42 8.21
N MET A 419 -30.52 2.42 9.03
CA MET A 419 -30.67 2.47 10.48
C MET A 419 -30.93 3.89 11.01
N GLY A 420 -30.76 4.96 10.21
CA GLY A 420 -31.02 6.33 10.64
C GLY A 420 -30.13 6.80 11.81
N MET A 421 -28.94 6.20 11.97
CA MET A 421 -28.01 6.52 13.04
C MET A 421 -27.27 7.83 12.73
N LYS A 422 -26.97 8.65 13.76
CA LYS A 422 -26.14 9.85 13.62
C LYS A 422 -24.78 9.61 14.26
N ASN A 423 -23.70 9.96 13.56
CA ASN A 423 -22.31 9.94 14.07
C ASN A 423 -21.82 8.56 14.60
N ARG A 424 -22.27 7.44 14.01
CA ARG A 424 -21.89 6.08 14.42
C ARG A 424 -21.17 5.26 13.34
N MET A 425 -20.64 5.90 12.30
CA MET A 425 -19.98 5.19 11.19
C MET A 425 -18.85 4.24 11.62
N PRO A 426 -17.93 4.63 12.54
CA PRO A 426 -16.87 3.71 12.99
C PRO A 426 -17.42 2.45 13.67
N GLN A 427 -18.52 2.58 14.42
CA GLN A 427 -19.17 1.46 15.10
C GLN A 427 -19.78 0.48 14.10
N ILE A 428 -20.45 0.98 13.05
CA ILE A 428 -21.02 0.13 12.00
C ILE A 428 -19.92 -0.63 11.26
N CYS A 429 -18.86 0.06 10.83
CA CYS A 429 -17.74 -0.57 10.14
C CYS A 429 -17.07 -1.63 11.02
N ARG A 430 -16.85 -1.34 12.31
CA ARG A 430 -16.28 -2.31 13.25
C ARG A 430 -17.15 -3.56 13.35
N ILE A 431 -18.47 -3.40 13.47
CA ILE A 431 -19.40 -4.54 13.58
C ILE A 431 -19.45 -5.35 12.29
N MET A 432 -19.36 -4.71 11.13
CA MET A 432 -19.25 -5.41 9.85
C MET A 432 -18.01 -6.32 9.81
N TYR A 433 -16.86 -5.82 10.26
CA TYR A 433 -15.65 -6.64 10.39
C TYR A 433 -15.78 -7.73 11.48
N GLU A 434 -16.37 -7.41 12.64
CA GLU A 434 -16.64 -8.38 13.72
C GLU A 434 -17.50 -9.56 13.24
N LYS A 435 -18.40 -9.34 12.28
CA LYS A 435 -19.31 -10.35 11.76
C LYS A 435 -18.68 -11.27 10.71
N MET A 436 -17.48 -10.98 10.22
CA MET A 436 -16.84 -11.78 9.18
C MET A 436 -16.45 -13.18 9.67
N MET A 437 -16.56 -14.17 8.78
CA MET A 437 -16.12 -15.56 8.96
C MET A 437 -15.24 -16.01 7.79
N PRO A 438 -14.51 -17.14 7.91
CA PRO A 438 -13.77 -17.71 6.79
C PRO A 438 -14.68 -17.94 5.56
N GLY A 439 -14.31 -17.32 4.44
CA GLY A 439 -15.10 -17.32 3.19
C GLY A 439 -15.65 -15.95 2.81
N ASP A 440 -15.76 -15.03 3.78
CA ASP A 440 -16.18 -13.64 3.51
C ASP A 440 -15.05 -12.81 2.89
N GLU A 441 -15.41 -11.82 2.07
CA GLU A 441 -14.46 -11.01 1.30
C GLU A 441 -14.71 -9.50 1.49
N VAL A 442 -13.66 -8.75 1.81
CA VAL A 442 -13.74 -7.28 1.84
C VAL A 442 -13.58 -6.76 0.41
N LEU A 443 -14.69 -6.42 -0.24
CA LEU A 443 -14.70 -5.93 -1.63
C LEU A 443 -14.20 -4.49 -1.77
N HIS A 444 -14.39 -3.65 -0.74
CA HIS A 444 -13.90 -2.27 -0.74
C HIS A 444 -13.67 -1.80 0.70
N THR A 445 -12.52 -1.19 0.96
CA THR A 445 -12.22 -0.53 2.23
C THR A 445 -11.40 0.75 2.01
N THR A 446 -11.38 1.62 3.01
CA THR A 446 -10.55 2.84 3.04
C THR A 446 -9.36 2.63 3.98
N PRO A 447 -8.26 3.40 3.85
CA PRO A 447 -7.09 3.25 4.72
C PRO A 447 -7.38 3.33 6.23
N SER A 448 -8.41 4.07 6.64
CA SER A 448 -8.84 4.16 8.03
C SER A 448 -9.61 2.93 8.54
N GLY A 449 -10.08 2.04 7.67
CA GLY A 449 -11.05 0.99 8.02
C GLY A 449 -12.45 1.50 8.41
N TYR A 450 -12.66 2.83 8.45
CA TYR A 450 -13.89 3.47 8.93
C TYR A 450 -14.36 4.50 7.91
N SER A 451 -15.31 4.12 7.04
CA SER A 451 -15.88 4.97 5.98
C SER A 451 -17.32 4.56 5.67
N SER A 452 -18.11 5.42 5.03
CA SER A 452 -19.43 5.07 4.48
C SER A 452 -19.37 4.16 3.25
N THR A 453 -18.17 3.87 2.75
CA THR A 453 -17.96 3.09 1.53
C THR A 453 -17.41 1.69 1.78
N ILE A 454 -17.26 1.26 3.04
CA ILE A 454 -16.81 -0.10 3.34
C ILE A 454 -17.82 -1.09 2.75
N LYS A 455 -17.34 -2.03 1.93
CA LYS A 455 -18.15 -3.06 1.29
C LYS A 455 -17.58 -4.42 1.63
N ILE A 456 -18.41 -5.28 2.25
CA ILE A 456 -18.04 -6.65 2.62
C ILE A 456 -19.06 -7.60 2.00
N ARG A 457 -18.55 -8.65 1.36
CA ARG A 457 -19.30 -9.80 0.91
C ARG A 457 -19.31 -10.86 2.00
N TYR A 458 -20.48 -11.24 2.45
CA TYR A 458 -20.68 -12.34 3.39
C TYR A 458 -21.10 -13.58 2.62
N ASP A 459 -20.31 -14.64 2.70
CA ASP A 459 -20.63 -15.96 2.16
C ASP A 459 -21.69 -16.62 3.05
N LEU A 460 -22.83 -16.96 2.46
CA LEU A 460 -23.98 -17.51 3.19
C LEU A 460 -23.95 -19.04 3.23
N ARG A 461 -23.07 -19.69 2.46
CA ARG A 461 -22.97 -21.16 2.37
C ARG A 461 -22.36 -21.78 3.63
N ASN A 462 -21.56 -20.99 4.35
CA ASN A 462 -20.89 -21.39 5.60
C ASN A 462 -21.57 -20.80 6.86
N ARG A 463 -22.79 -20.25 6.72
CA ARG A 463 -23.58 -19.57 7.77
C ARG A 463 -24.88 -20.30 8.06
#